data_AF-A0A2V8PRM4-F1
#
_entry.id   AF-A0A2V8PRM4-F1
#
_cell.length_a   1.000
_cell.length_b   1.000
_cell.length_c   1.000
_cell.angle_alpha   90.00
_cell.angle_beta   90.00
_cell.angle_gamma   90.00
#
_symmetry.space_group_name_H-M   'P 1'
#
loop_
_entity.id
_entity.type
_entity.pdbx_description
1 polymer ?
#
loop_
_entity_poly.entity_id
_entity_poly.type
_entity_poly.pdbx_seq_one_letter_code
_entity_poly.pdbx_strand_id
1 'polypeptide(L)'
;MTIVNSVKIGRFPAALILISCGLLFLHNSLTDVARSQTEMEILNSPLQRTPSSSNKQYSCLPKDVHADETVSFGFKGRPAVTVQNKLTEMKARCRKGRLVDSKDREIRFFHLSCWGNPPENYQEIRRRETAELAKLKKRYTVIEFGCNPMIQ
;
A
#
# COMPACT_ATOMS: atom_id res chain seq x y z
N MET A 1 -52.34 4.26 -25.78
CA MET A 1 -51.62 4.52 -27.04
C MET A 1 -50.17 4.79 -26.67
N THR A 2 -49.33 3.78 -26.83
CA THR A 2 -47.97 3.70 -26.30
C THR A 2 -47.00 4.01 -27.42
N ILE A 3 -46.07 4.95 -27.23
CA ILE A 3 -44.95 5.16 -28.17
C ILE A 3 -43.66 5.01 -27.38
N VAL A 4 -42.91 4.00 -27.79
CA VAL A 4 -41.62 3.56 -27.26
C VAL A 4 -40.54 4.33 -28.03
N ASN A 5 -39.66 5.05 -27.33
CA ASN A 5 -38.51 5.70 -27.95
C ASN A 5 -37.31 4.73 -27.92
N SER A 6 -36.93 4.24 -29.11
CA SER A 6 -35.74 3.42 -29.33
C SER A 6 -34.57 4.27 -29.82
N VAL A 7 -33.45 4.21 -29.10
CA VAL A 7 -32.16 4.80 -29.46
C VAL A 7 -31.50 3.96 -30.57
N LYS A 8 -31.15 4.61 -31.69
CA LYS A 8 -30.45 3.99 -32.84
C LYS A 8 -28.94 4.00 -32.61
N ILE A 9 -28.34 2.82 -32.62
CA ILE A 9 -26.89 2.57 -32.62
C ILE A 9 -26.35 2.77 -34.04
N GLY A 10 -25.43 3.73 -34.18
CA GLY A 10 -24.74 4.04 -35.43
C GLY A 10 -23.66 3.01 -35.77
N ARG A 11 -23.65 2.59 -37.04
CA ARG A 11 -22.81 1.56 -37.67
C ARG A 11 -21.68 2.27 -38.42
N PHE A 12 -20.41 1.99 -38.08
CA PHE A 12 -19.25 2.51 -38.82
C PHE A 12 -18.79 1.50 -39.89
N PRO A 13 -18.63 1.92 -41.17
CA PRO A 13 -18.12 1.06 -42.23
C PRO A 13 -16.59 1.05 -42.28
N ALA A 14 -16.10 0.00 -42.94
CA ALA A 14 -14.73 -0.42 -43.05
C ALA A 14 -13.89 0.35 -44.10
N ALA A 15 -12.57 0.27 -43.87
CA ALA A 15 -11.51 0.11 -44.86
C ALA A 15 -10.83 1.34 -45.52
N LEU A 16 -9.49 1.22 -45.54
CA LEU A 16 -8.44 1.86 -46.36
C LEU A 16 -8.02 3.27 -45.91
N ILE A 17 -6.73 3.53 -45.63
CA ILE A 17 -5.68 3.74 -46.65
C ILE A 17 -4.25 3.56 -46.05
N LEU A 18 -3.47 2.67 -46.70
CA LEU A 18 -2.03 2.69 -47.10
C LEU A 18 -0.92 3.07 -46.08
N ILE A 19 0.00 2.15 -45.70
CA ILE A 19 1.24 1.69 -46.38
C ILE A 19 2.30 2.80 -46.60
N SER A 20 3.39 2.78 -45.82
CA SER A 20 4.77 2.56 -46.34
C SER A 20 5.88 2.91 -45.34
N CYS A 21 7.00 2.18 -45.48
CA CYS A 21 8.39 2.56 -45.16
C CYS A 21 8.84 2.70 -43.70
N GLY A 22 9.52 1.65 -43.22
CA GLY A 22 10.40 1.72 -42.04
C GLY A 22 11.15 0.42 -41.72
N LEU A 23 11.47 -0.38 -42.74
CA LEU A 23 12.34 -1.56 -42.65
C LEU A 23 13.79 -1.09 -42.59
N LEU A 24 14.31 -0.72 -41.42
CA LEU A 24 15.74 -0.68 -41.11
C LEU A 24 15.89 -0.76 -39.60
N PHE A 25 16.32 -1.92 -39.08
CA PHE A 25 17.29 -2.11 -37.99
C PHE A 25 17.31 -3.61 -37.66
N LEU A 26 17.83 -4.38 -38.63
CA LEU A 26 18.40 -5.69 -38.37
C LEU A 26 19.92 -5.55 -38.46
N HIS A 27 20.58 -6.14 -37.47
CA HIS A 27 22.01 -6.44 -37.31
C HIS A 27 22.80 -5.44 -36.46
N ASN A 28 23.05 -5.87 -35.22
CA ASN A 28 24.34 -5.97 -34.52
C ASN A 28 24.00 -6.17 -33.02
N SER A 29 24.55 -7.10 -32.25
CA SER A 29 25.56 -8.13 -32.45
C SER A 29 25.52 -9.05 -31.23
N LEU A 30 25.89 -10.29 -31.49
CA LEU A 30 26.14 -11.41 -30.58
C LEU A 30 27.40 -11.13 -29.71
N THR A 31 27.24 -11.04 -28.38
CA THR A 31 28.21 -11.32 -27.28
C THR A 31 27.44 -11.08 -25.97
N ASP A 32 27.55 -11.80 -24.86
CA ASP A 32 28.51 -12.79 -24.39
C ASP A 32 27.77 -13.77 -23.46
N VAL A 33 27.99 -15.06 -23.65
CA VAL A 33 27.66 -16.08 -22.66
C VAL A 33 28.81 -16.07 -21.65
N ALA A 34 28.59 -15.49 -20.48
CA ALA A 34 29.46 -15.69 -19.32
C ALA A 34 28.65 -16.36 -18.21
N ARG A 35 28.64 -17.69 -18.24
CA ARG A 35 28.31 -18.53 -17.10
C ARG A 35 29.57 -18.68 -16.26
N SER A 36 29.53 -18.29 -14.99
CA SER A 36 30.28 -18.96 -13.94
C SER A 36 29.52 -18.89 -12.63
N GLN A 37 29.21 -20.09 -12.12
CA GLN A 37 28.63 -20.38 -10.82
C GLN A 37 29.78 -20.61 -9.85
N THR A 38 29.78 -19.92 -8.71
CA THR A 38 30.40 -20.29 -7.42
C THR A 38 30.08 -19.10 -6.50
N GLU A 39 29.63 -19.21 -5.26
CA GLU A 39 29.71 -20.30 -4.29
C GLU A 39 28.66 -20.00 -3.20
N MET A 40 28.06 -21.04 -2.65
CA MET A 40 27.14 -20.93 -1.52
C MET A 40 27.90 -20.53 -0.26
N GLU A 41 27.58 -19.41 0.38
CA GLU A 41 27.67 -19.29 1.84
C GLU A 41 27.04 -17.97 2.33
N ILE A 42 25.74 -17.94 2.62
CA ILE A 42 25.23 -17.08 3.72
C ILE A 42 24.14 -17.86 4.45
N LEU A 43 24.57 -18.86 5.22
CA LEU A 43 23.86 -19.27 6.43
C LEU A 43 24.32 -18.30 7.52
N ASN A 44 23.37 -17.64 8.20
CA ASN A 44 23.56 -16.68 9.31
C ASN A 44 23.85 -15.22 8.91
N SER A 45 22.84 -14.52 8.42
CA SER A 45 22.76 -13.07 8.64
C SER A 45 21.51 -12.76 9.47
N PRO A 46 21.66 -12.08 10.63
CA PRO A 46 20.54 -11.51 11.35
C PRO A 46 19.76 -10.60 10.41
N LEU A 47 18.45 -10.46 10.64
CA LEU A 47 17.58 -9.51 9.96
C LEU A 47 18.12 -8.08 10.19
N GLN A 48 19.13 -7.67 9.41
CA GLN A 48 19.63 -6.31 9.41
C GLN A 48 18.56 -5.49 8.70
N ARG A 49 17.63 -4.95 9.50
CA ARG A 49 16.84 -3.78 9.13
C ARG A 49 17.86 -2.72 8.71
N THR A 50 18.05 -2.59 7.41
CA THR A 50 18.67 -1.39 6.86
C THR A 50 17.81 -0.23 7.34
N PRO A 51 18.38 0.77 8.04
CA PRO A 51 17.62 1.96 8.40
C PRO A 51 17.21 2.59 7.07
N SER A 52 15.92 2.47 6.76
CA SER A 52 15.32 3.13 5.62
C SER A 52 15.65 4.61 5.75
N SER A 53 16.36 5.13 4.76
CA SER A 53 16.72 6.55 4.61
C SER A 53 15.55 7.38 5.12
N SER A 54 15.76 8.05 6.27
CA SER A 54 14.73 8.77 7.01
C SER A 54 14.11 9.80 6.09
N ASN A 55 12.99 9.44 5.48
CA ASN A 55 12.35 10.27 4.49
C ASN A 55 11.80 11.47 5.24
N LYS A 56 12.45 12.64 5.13
CA LYS A 56 12.14 13.89 5.86
C LYS A 56 10.71 14.40 5.63
N GLN A 57 9.92 13.68 4.84
CA GLN A 57 8.58 14.00 4.38
C GLN A 57 7.53 14.09 5.51
N TYR A 58 7.75 13.43 6.66
CA TYR A 58 6.80 13.43 7.79
C TYR A 58 7.47 13.75 9.14
N SER A 59 8.06 14.94 9.29
CA SER A 59 8.70 15.40 10.53
C SER A 59 7.76 15.54 11.74
N CYS A 60 6.45 15.56 11.51
CA CYS A 60 5.41 15.64 12.54
C CYS A 60 4.80 14.28 12.91
N LEU A 61 5.42 13.17 12.49
CA LEU A 61 4.99 11.84 12.89
C LEU A 61 5.15 11.69 14.43
N PRO A 62 4.20 11.04 15.13
CA PRO A 62 4.38 10.72 16.55
C PRO A 62 5.68 9.93 16.79
N LYS A 63 6.31 10.14 17.96
CA LYS A 63 7.62 9.55 18.28
C LYS A 63 7.59 8.02 18.35
N ASP A 64 6.42 7.47 18.63
CA ASP A 64 6.10 6.05 18.78
C ASP A 64 5.70 5.38 17.46
N VAL A 65 5.63 6.11 16.35
CA VAL A 65 5.23 5.59 15.05
C VAL A 65 6.36 5.78 14.04
N HIS A 66 6.73 4.70 13.33
CA HIS A 66 7.77 4.76 12.31
C HIS A 66 7.18 4.70 10.89
N ALA A 67 7.81 5.39 9.94
CA ALA A 67 7.32 5.46 8.56
C ALA A 67 7.40 4.11 7.82
N ASP A 68 8.38 3.28 8.15
CA ASP A 68 8.59 1.93 7.61
C ASP A 68 7.80 0.84 8.37
N GLU A 69 7.09 1.22 9.43
CA GLU A 69 6.28 0.30 10.22
C GLU A 69 5.12 -0.27 9.38
N THR A 70 4.87 -1.57 9.51
CA THR A 70 3.83 -2.25 8.74
C THR A 70 2.46 -2.06 9.37
N VAL A 71 1.51 -1.53 8.60
CA VAL A 71 0.12 -1.32 9.04
C VAL A 71 -0.82 -2.41 8.52
N SER A 72 -0.50 -3.03 7.38
CA SER A 72 -1.25 -4.17 6.83
C SER A 72 -0.29 -5.19 6.27
N PHE A 73 -0.44 -6.43 6.73
CA PHE A 73 0.33 -7.55 6.22
C PHE A 73 -0.23 -7.99 4.87
N GLY A 74 0.66 -8.18 3.90
CA GLY A 74 0.30 -8.65 2.58
C GLY A 74 -0.12 -10.12 2.60
N PHE A 75 -1.03 -10.52 1.71
CA PHE A 75 -1.46 -11.91 1.56
C PHE A 75 -1.53 -12.29 0.08
N LYS A 76 -1.22 -13.55 -0.26
CA LYS A 76 -1.27 -14.11 -1.63
C LYS A 76 -0.56 -13.23 -2.67
N GLY A 77 0.72 -12.95 -2.45
CA GLY A 77 1.55 -12.18 -3.38
C GLY A 77 1.32 -10.66 -3.37
N ARG A 78 0.42 -10.14 -2.52
CA ARG A 78 0.32 -8.70 -2.27
C ARG A 78 1.42 -8.26 -1.30
N PRO A 79 2.11 -7.13 -1.53
CA PRO A 79 3.11 -6.62 -0.61
C PRO A 79 2.46 -6.12 0.69
N ALA A 80 3.25 -6.10 1.76
CA ALA A 80 2.86 -5.42 2.98
C ALA A 80 2.73 -3.90 2.73
N VAL A 81 1.83 -3.26 3.46
CA VAL A 81 1.61 -1.82 3.42
C VAL A 81 2.19 -1.21 4.68
N THR A 82 3.06 -0.20 4.50
CA THR A 82 3.67 0.56 5.60
C THR A 82 2.90 1.83 5.92
N VAL A 83 3.23 2.46 7.05
CA VAL A 83 2.77 3.81 7.41
C VAL A 83 3.06 4.79 6.27
N GLN A 84 4.27 4.79 5.73
CA GLN A 84 4.67 5.67 4.63
C GLN A 84 3.79 5.48 3.40
N ASN A 85 3.47 4.23 3.03
CA ASN A 85 2.59 3.94 1.91
C ASN A 85 1.19 4.55 2.14
N LYS A 86 0.63 4.37 3.34
CA LYS A 86 -0.68 4.95 3.70
C LYS A 86 -0.67 6.47 3.74
N LEU A 87 0.35 7.07 4.33
CA LEU A 87 0.49 8.53 4.37
C LEU A 87 0.60 9.12 2.97
N THR A 88 1.35 8.46 2.08
CA THR A 88 1.49 8.87 0.68
C THR A 88 0.17 8.74 -0.07
N GLU A 89 -0.54 7.62 0.08
CA GLU A 89 -1.87 7.38 -0.51
C GLU A 89 -2.87 8.48 -0.13
N MET A 90 -2.87 8.89 1.14
CA MET A 90 -3.76 9.94 1.66
C MET A 90 -3.30 11.37 1.33
N LYS A 91 -2.14 11.52 0.68
CA LYS A 91 -1.44 12.79 0.45
C LYS A 91 -1.23 13.56 1.76
N ALA A 92 -0.80 12.84 2.79
CA ALA A 92 -0.61 13.38 4.12
C ALA A 92 0.48 14.46 4.14
N ARG A 93 0.35 15.41 5.06
CA ARG A 93 1.30 16.51 5.22
C ARG A 93 1.31 17.01 6.65
N CYS A 94 2.42 17.63 7.03
CA CYS A 94 2.54 18.30 8.31
C CYS A 94 1.97 19.72 8.22
N ARG A 95 1.01 20.05 9.11
CA ARG A 95 0.41 21.39 9.22
C ARG A 95 0.35 21.81 10.67
N LYS A 96 1.06 22.88 11.02
CA LYS A 96 1.16 23.40 12.40
C LYS A 96 1.54 22.30 13.42
N GLY A 97 2.53 21.47 13.06
CA GLY A 97 3.00 20.37 13.91
C GLY A 97 2.08 19.14 13.97
N ARG A 98 0.97 19.11 13.22
CA ARG A 98 0.05 17.97 13.15
C ARG A 98 0.12 17.28 11.81
N LEU A 99 -0.01 15.95 11.81
CA LEU A 99 -0.15 15.16 10.61
C LEU A 99 -1.60 15.17 10.13
N VAL A 100 -1.85 15.65 8.92
CA VAL A 100 -3.20 15.78 8.34
C VAL A 100 -3.27 15.12 6.96
N ASP A 101 -4.46 14.69 6.56
CA ASP A 101 -4.71 14.14 5.21
C ASP A 101 -5.00 15.24 4.17
N SER A 102 -5.27 14.83 2.92
CA SER A 102 -5.66 15.73 1.82
C SER A 102 -6.90 16.59 2.09
N LYS A 103 -7.76 16.20 3.04
CA LYS A 103 -8.99 16.89 3.43
C LYS A 103 -8.79 17.73 4.70
N ASP A 104 -7.54 17.94 5.11
CA ASP A 104 -7.15 18.62 6.35
C ASP A 104 -7.72 17.98 7.63
N ARG A 105 -8.10 16.69 7.59
CA ARG A 105 -8.45 15.93 8.79
C ARG A 105 -7.18 15.41 9.43
N GLU A 106 -7.09 15.56 10.75
CA GLU A 106 -5.94 15.07 11.50
C GLU A 106 -5.90 13.54 11.47
N ILE A 107 -4.70 13.02 11.20
CA ILE A 107 -4.41 11.59 11.11
C ILE A 107 -4.02 11.09 12.49
N ARG A 108 -4.69 10.02 12.94
CA ARG A 108 -4.41 9.32 14.19
C ARG A 108 -4.07 7.86 13.90
N PHE A 109 -3.26 7.28 14.76
CA PHE A 109 -2.83 5.89 14.67
C PHE A 109 -3.55 5.08 15.74
N PHE A 110 -4.00 3.89 15.40
CA PHE A 110 -4.73 3.02 16.32
C PHE A 110 -4.20 1.59 16.24
N HIS A 111 -3.82 1.03 17.38
CA HIS A 111 -3.32 -0.34 17.49
C HIS A 111 -4.45 -1.22 18.01
N LEU A 112 -4.81 -2.25 17.23
CA LEU A 112 -5.72 -3.28 17.67
C LEU A 112 -4.96 -4.32 18.50
N SER A 113 -5.58 -4.81 19.58
CA SER A 113 -5.01 -5.94 20.29
C SER A 113 -5.06 -7.20 19.43
N CYS A 114 -3.92 -7.88 19.39
CA CYS A 114 -3.73 -9.11 18.64
C CYS A 114 -3.22 -10.19 19.59
N TRP A 115 -3.79 -11.39 19.50
CA TRP A 115 -3.48 -12.48 20.40
C TRP A 115 -3.30 -13.76 19.60
N GLY A 116 -2.26 -14.54 19.94
CA GLY A 116 -2.19 -15.94 19.52
C GLY A 116 -2.99 -16.85 20.43
N ASN A 117 -2.95 -16.58 21.74
CA ASN A 117 -3.87 -17.15 22.72
C ASN A 117 -4.69 -16.01 23.36
N PRO A 118 -5.97 -15.84 23.00
CA PRO A 118 -6.78 -14.74 23.51
C PRO A 118 -7.02 -14.86 25.03
N PRO A 119 -7.05 -13.74 25.76
CA PRO A 119 -7.42 -13.74 27.17
C PRO A 119 -8.90 -14.10 27.34
N GLU A 120 -9.31 -14.52 28.54
CA GLU A 120 -10.69 -14.92 28.83
C GLU A 120 -11.71 -13.80 28.48
N ASN A 121 -11.33 -12.55 28.71
CA ASN A 121 -12.15 -11.37 28.43
C ASN A 121 -11.93 -10.75 27.03
N TYR A 122 -11.35 -11.48 26.07
CA TYR A 122 -11.00 -10.93 24.75
C TYR A 122 -12.19 -10.29 24.02
N GLN A 123 -13.39 -10.83 24.19
CA GLN A 123 -14.60 -10.29 23.56
C GLN A 123 -14.90 -8.88 24.05
N GLU A 124 -14.72 -8.63 25.35
CA GLU A 124 -14.97 -7.31 25.91
C GLU A 124 -13.90 -6.31 25.47
N ILE A 125 -12.63 -6.73 25.43
CA ILE A 125 -11.53 -5.90 24.91
C ILE A 125 -11.84 -5.50 23.46
N ARG A 126 -12.17 -6.48 22.60
CA ARG A 126 -12.52 -6.23 21.20
C ARG A 126 -13.71 -5.27 21.05
N ARG A 127 -14.75 -5.41 21.88
CA ARG A 127 -15.91 -4.50 21.87
C ARG A 127 -15.49 -3.07 22.21
N ARG A 128 -14.67 -2.89 23.25
CA ARG A 128 -14.17 -1.58 23.68
C ARG A 128 -13.33 -0.92 22.59
N GLU A 129 -12.38 -1.66 22.02
CA GLU A 129 -11.53 -1.17 20.92
C GLU A 129 -12.35 -0.79 19.68
N THR A 130 -13.32 -1.62 19.29
CA THR A 130 -14.21 -1.33 18.15
C THR A 130 -15.01 -0.05 18.38
N ALA A 131 -15.54 0.14 19.60
CA ALA A 131 -16.29 1.33 19.96
C ALA A 131 -15.41 2.59 19.97
N GLU A 132 -14.17 2.48 20.46
CA GLU A 132 -13.20 3.58 20.46
C GLU A 132 -12.78 3.96 19.04
N LEU A 133 -12.44 2.97 18.22
CA LEU A 133 -12.10 3.16 16.82
C LEU A 133 -13.23 3.85 16.05
N ALA A 134 -14.48 3.42 16.27
CA ALA A 134 -15.65 4.05 15.66
C ALA A 134 -15.81 5.52 16.11
N LYS A 135 -15.54 5.84 17.38
CA LYS A 135 -15.55 7.24 17.87
C LYS A 135 -14.43 8.06 17.23
N LEU A 136 -13.24 7.51 17.06
CA LEU A 136 -12.11 8.20 16.42
C LEU A 136 -12.40 8.51 14.95
N LYS A 137 -12.90 7.54 14.18
CA LYS A 137 -13.21 7.68 12.74
C LYS A 137 -14.22 8.80 12.43
N LYS A 138 -15.10 9.16 13.38
CA LYS A 138 -16.04 10.29 13.23
C LYS A 138 -15.33 11.64 13.14
N ARG A 139 -14.20 11.82 13.82
CA ARG A 139 -13.50 13.10 13.94
C ARG A 139 -12.18 13.13 13.16
N TYR A 140 -11.49 12.01 13.12
CA TYR A 140 -10.14 11.86 12.58
C TYR A 140 -10.11 10.92 11.39
N THR A 141 -9.06 11.04 10.60
CA THR A 141 -8.64 9.99 9.68
C THR A 141 -7.77 9.02 10.48
N VAL A 142 -8.10 7.73 10.49
CA VAL A 142 -7.42 6.76 11.35
C VAL A 142 -6.66 5.75 10.49
N ILE A 143 -5.37 5.58 10.80
CA ILE A 143 -4.56 4.46 10.31
C ILE A 143 -4.62 3.38 11.38
N GLU A 144 -5.16 2.22 11.00
CA GLU A 144 -5.26 1.04 11.86
C GLU A 144 -4.05 0.14 11.62
N PHE A 145 -3.37 -0.25 12.70
CA PHE A 145 -2.38 -1.30 12.67
C PHE A 145 -3.09 -2.65 12.73
N GLY A 146 -2.99 -3.42 11.65
CA GLY A 146 -3.51 -4.76 11.56
C GLY A 146 -2.70 -5.75 12.38
N CYS A 147 -3.29 -6.91 12.66
CA CYS A 147 -2.60 -7.98 13.36
C CYS A 147 -1.59 -8.68 12.47
N ASN A 148 -0.40 -8.94 13.02
CA ASN A 148 0.58 -9.79 12.37
C ASN A 148 0.04 -11.21 12.26
N PRO A 149 -0.10 -11.77 11.05
CA PRO A 149 -0.60 -13.13 10.86
C PRO A 149 0.33 -14.20 11.45
N MET A 150 1.59 -13.87 11.76
CA MET A 150 2.51 -14.80 12.43
C MET A 150 2.25 -14.98 13.92
N ILE A 151 1.39 -14.15 14.51
CA ILE A 151 0.98 -14.23 15.92
C ILE A 151 -0.35 -14.98 16.05
N GLN A 152 -1.06 -15.26 14.95
CA GLN A 152 -2.38 -15.91 14.93
C GLN A 152 -2.32 -17.42 14.74
#